data_AF-A0A7W7H838-F1
#
_entry.id   AF-A0A7W7H838-F1
#
_cell.length_a   1.000
_cell.length_b   1.000
_cell.length_c   1.000
_cell.angle_alpha   90.00
_cell.angle_beta   90.00
_cell.angle_gamma   90.00
#
_symmetry.space_group_name_H-M   'P 1'
#
loop_
_entity.id
_entity.type
_entity.pdbx_description
1 polymer ?
#
loop_
_entity_poly.entity_id
_entity_poly.type
_entity_poly.pdbx_seq_one_letter_code
_entity_poly.pdbx_strand_id
1 'polypeptide(L)'
;MDNNHPYRLAVLALAAVATLGVTAGCSGDDDTPAGNAAAAAAAGGPEPKTLDGAKNAAQTVFDRFSGGDFAGAWEMYTSSGKQAISKDDYVKLNQACSRKGLAITLTSARLEGTDKAIVIAKQLVAAQSYTMVYEKDAWKLEPAAEGLALYKLGAAKAIAAQKKAGTCANA
;
A
#
# COMPACT_ATOMS: atom_id res chain seq x y z
N MET A 1 3.87 41.86 53.51
CA MET A 1 2.58 41.89 54.20
C MET A 1 1.56 41.32 53.25
N ASP A 2 0.90 40.29 53.75
CA ASP A 2 -0.07 39.42 53.10
C ASP A 2 -1.28 40.17 52.54
N ASN A 3 -1.89 39.67 51.47
CA ASN A 3 -3.16 38.93 51.55
C ASN A 3 -3.92 38.87 50.21
N ASN A 4 -4.29 37.63 49.86
CA ASN A 4 -5.62 37.19 49.42
C ASN A 4 -6.27 37.75 48.13
N HIS A 5 -6.31 36.84 47.13
CA HIS A 5 -7.52 36.25 46.50
C HIS A 5 -8.89 36.71 47.07
N PRO A 6 -10.04 36.66 46.34
CA PRO A 6 -10.35 35.73 45.24
C PRO A 6 -11.33 36.24 44.15
N TYR A 7 -11.54 35.37 43.16
CA TYR A 7 -12.80 35.08 42.45
C TYR A 7 -14.05 35.91 42.80
N ARG A 8 -14.84 36.27 41.79
CA ARG A 8 -16.07 35.53 41.41
C ARG A 8 -16.87 36.27 40.32
N LEU A 9 -17.10 35.54 39.23
CA LEU A 9 -18.37 35.38 38.52
C LEU A 9 -19.30 36.60 38.46
N ALA A 10 -19.37 37.21 37.28
CA ALA A 10 -20.57 37.88 36.81
C ALA A 10 -21.07 37.15 35.56
N VAL A 11 -22.15 36.39 35.72
CA VAL A 11 -23.02 35.94 34.63
C VAL A 11 -24.11 37.00 34.50
N LEU A 12 -24.13 37.71 33.37
CA LEU A 12 -25.24 38.57 32.91
C LEU A 12 -25.21 38.47 31.38
N ALA A 13 -26.05 37.65 30.75
CA ALA A 13 -27.48 37.86 30.49
C ALA A 13 -27.75 38.74 29.24
N LEU A 14 -28.41 38.12 28.28
CA LEU A 14 -29.42 38.66 27.36
C LEU A 14 -29.01 39.67 26.26
N ALA A 15 -29.21 39.20 25.02
CA ALA A 15 -30.25 39.68 24.09
C ALA A 15 -29.79 40.23 22.73
N ALA A 16 -30.48 39.69 21.73
CA ALA A 16 -31.03 40.34 20.54
C ALA A 16 -30.11 40.73 19.37
N VAL A 17 -30.18 39.88 18.34
CA VAL A 17 -30.51 40.17 16.94
C VAL A 17 -30.05 41.51 16.36
N ALA A 18 -29.12 41.44 15.41
CA ALA A 18 -29.10 42.35 14.26
C ALA A 18 -28.64 41.59 13.01
N THR A 19 -29.58 41.33 12.11
CA THR A 19 -29.31 40.94 10.72
C THR A 19 -28.70 42.13 9.99
N LEU A 20 -27.49 41.97 9.47
CA LEU A 20 -26.93 42.83 8.42
C LEU A 20 -26.31 41.93 7.35
N GLY A 21 -27.01 41.84 6.22
CA GLY A 21 -26.43 41.36 4.98
C GLY A 21 -25.44 42.39 4.46
N VAL A 22 -24.24 41.94 4.12
CA VAL A 22 -23.30 42.67 3.27
C VAL A 22 -22.75 41.69 2.25
N THR A 23 -23.13 41.90 1.00
CA THR A 23 -22.51 41.32 -0.19
C THR A 23 -21.23 42.10 -0.52
N ALA A 24 -20.08 41.45 -0.42
CA ALA A 24 -18.81 41.79 -1.08
C ALA A 24 -17.89 40.56 -0.88
N GLY A 25 -17.41 39.90 -1.92
CA GLY A 25 -16.19 40.30 -2.62
C GLY A 25 -15.04 39.40 -2.15
N CYS A 26 -14.47 38.61 -3.08
CA CYS A 26 -13.50 37.54 -2.85
C CYS A 26 -12.25 37.94 -2.05
N SER A 27 -11.76 37.02 -1.21
CA SER A 27 -10.33 36.69 -1.07
C SER A 27 -10.26 35.31 -0.42
N GLY A 28 -9.67 34.34 -1.12
CA GLY A 28 -9.65 32.93 -0.73
C GLY A 28 -8.70 32.67 0.43
N ASP A 29 -9.21 31.97 1.44
CA ASP A 29 -8.40 31.32 2.45
C ASP A 29 -8.10 29.89 1.99
N ASP A 30 -6.80 29.65 1.78
CA ASP A 30 -6.18 28.34 1.60
C ASP A 30 -6.30 27.54 2.91
N ASP A 31 -7.43 26.89 3.11
CA ASP A 31 -7.56 25.77 4.04
C ASP A 31 -8.05 24.56 3.23
N THR A 32 -7.12 23.93 2.53
CA THR A 32 -7.36 22.59 1.97
C THR A 32 -7.07 21.59 3.08
N PRO A 33 -8.07 20.88 3.64
CA PRO A 33 -7.77 19.79 4.56
C PRO A 33 -7.02 18.72 3.78
N ALA A 34 -5.90 18.24 4.34
CA ALA A 34 -5.11 17.11 3.84
C ALA A 34 -5.87 15.76 3.94
N GLY A 35 -7.12 15.71 3.45
CA GLY A 35 -8.02 14.57 3.51
C GLY A 35 -8.25 13.87 2.16
N ASN A 36 -7.68 14.38 1.06
CA ASN A 36 -8.09 13.93 -0.27
C ASN A 36 -7.23 12.82 -0.89
N ALA A 37 -6.07 12.47 -0.32
CA ALA A 37 -5.25 11.36 -0.84
C ALA A 37 -5.86 9.99 -0.49
N ALA A 38 -6.47 9.86 0.69
CA ALA A 38 -7.17 8.64 1.10
C ALA A 38 -8.56 8.50 0.44
N ALA A 39 -9.23 9.62 0.16
CA ALA A 39 -10.52 9.62 -0.52
C ALA A 39 -10.41 9.30 -2.03
N ALA A 40 -9.33 9.72 -2.70
CA ALA A 40 -9.08 9.37 -4.10
C ALA A 40 -8.74 7.87 -4.29
N ALA A 41 -8.15 7.22 -3.29
CA ALA A 41 -7.95 5.77 -3.29
C ALA A 41 -9.24 4.96 -3.07
N ALA A 42 -10.31 5.61 -2.61
CA ALA A 42 -11.62 5.00 -2.36
C ALA A 42 -12.68 5.31 -3.43
N ALA A 43 -12.36 6.18 -4.41
CA ALA A 43 -13.19 6.40 -5.57
C ALA A 43 -13.03 5.19 -6.51
N GLY A 44 -13.95 4.23 -6.41
CA GLY A 44 -13.92 2.91 -7.08
C GLY A 44 -14.02 2.92 -8.62
N GLY A 45 -13.24 3.76 -9.29
CA GLY A 45 -13.01 3.72 -10.74
C GLY A 45 -11.72 2.98 -11.10
N PRO A 46 -11.47 2.77 -12.40
CA PRO A 46 -10.23 2.18 -12.88
C PRO A 46 -8.99 2.91 -12.40
N GLU A 47 -7.94 2.17 -12.02
CA GLU A 47 -6.65 2.76 -11.72
C GLU A 47 -6.07 3.44 -12.97
N PRO A 48 -5.36 4.58 -12.86
CA PRO A 48 -4.73 5.20 -14.03
C PRO A 48 -3.66 4.28 -14.65
N LYS A 49 -3.70 4.12 -15.98
CA LYS A 49 -2.65 3.44 -16.78
C LYS A 49 -1.40 4.30 -16.94
N THR A 50 -0.79 4.70 -15.82
CA THR A 50 0.38 5.55 -15.78
C THR A 50 1.53 4.85 -15.05
N LEU A 51 2.74 5.37 -15.23
CA LEU A 51 3.91 4.88 -14.50
C LEU A 51 3.72 4.98 -12.98
N ASP A 52 3.09 6.07 -12.50
CA ASP A 52 2.85 6.27 -11.08
C ASP A 52 1.77 5.33 -10.54
N GLY A 53 0.74 5.01 -11.33
CA GLY A 53 -0.22 3.95 -11.00
C GLY A 53 0.48 2.60 -10.79
N ALA A 54 1.35 2.21 -11.73
CA ALA A 54 2.12 0.96 -11.62
C ALA A 54 3.05 0.94 -10.39
N LYS A 55 3.74 2.05 -10.11
CA LYS A 55 4.60 2.18 -8.92
C LYS A 55 3.79 2.06 -7.63
N ASN A 56 2.66 2.75 -7.52
CA ASN A 56 1.82 2.74 -6.32
C ASN A 56 1.28 1.33 -6.05
N ALA A 57 0.81 0.64 -7.09
CA ALA A 57 0.35 -0.74 -6.97
C ALA A 57 1.49 -1.69 -6.56
N ALA A 58 2.68 -1.56 -7.17
CA ALA A 58 3.85 -2.35 -6.81
C ALA A 58 4.26 -2.14 -5.35
N GLN A 59 4.35 -0.88 -4.90
CA GLN A 59 4.70 -0.56 -3.52
C GLN A 59 3.66 -1.11 -2.55
N THR A 60 2.37 -1.07 -2.89
CA THR A 60 1.32 -1.68 -2.06
C THR A 60 1.51 -3.19 -1.90
N VAL A 61 1.88 -3.92 -2.98
CA VAL A 61 2.19 -5.36 -2.90
C VAL A 61 3.36 -5.59 -1.96
N PHE A 62 4.42 -4.79 -2.11
CA PHE A 62 5.64 -4.88 -1.32
C PHE A 62 5.42 -4.56 0.16
N ASP A 63 4.64 -3.54 0.47
CA ASP A 63 4.30 -3.16 1.85
C ASP A 63 3.48 -4.26 2.53
N ARG A 64 2.51 -4.84 1.82
CA ARG A 64 1.75 -6.01 2.32
C ARG A 64 2.68 -7.19 2.57
N PHE A 65 3.57 -7.50 1.64
CA PHE A 65 4.52 -8.61 1.79
C PHE A 65 5.48 -8.41 2.96
N SER A 66 6.12 -7.24 3.04
CA SER A 66 7.02 -6.87 4.13
C SER A 66 6.31 -6.79 5.48
N GLY A 67 5.04 -6.37 5.49
CA GLY A 67 4.17 -6.34 6.67
C GLY A 67 3.64 -7.72 7.09
N GLY A 68 3.81 -8.75 6.26
CA GLY A 68 3.32 -10.11 6.53
C GLY A 68 1.87 -10.37 6.14
N ASP A 69 1.20 -9.42 5.48
CA ASP A 69 -0.11 -9.61 4.83
C ASP A 69 0.08 -10.33 3.49
N PHE A 70 0.44 -11.61 3.57
CA PHE A 70 0.65 -12.43 2.37
C PHE A 70 -0.66 -12.70 1.64
N ALA A 71 -1.78 -12.79 2.35
CA ALA A 71 -3.08 -12.99 1.71
C ALA A 71 -3.44 -11.77 0.84
N GLY A 72 -3.27 -10.55 1.35
CA GLY A 72 -3.50 -9.33 0.58
C GLY A 72 -2.48 -9.12 -0.53
N ALA A 73 -1.20 -9.48 -0.32
CA ALA A 73 -0.20 -9.44 -1.39
C ALA A 73 -0.56 -10.38 -2.55
N TRP A 74 -1.02 -11.60 -2.26
CA TRP A 74 -1.52 -12.54 -3.27
C TRP A 74 -2.72 -11.98 -4.05
N GLU A 75 -3.59 -11.21 -3.40
CA GLU A 75 -4.74 -10.61 -4.09
C GLU A 75 -4.37 -9.60 -5.17
N MET A 76 -3.15 -9.06 -5.10
CA MET A 76 -2.63 -8.10 -6.07
C MET A 76 -1.89 -8.76 -7.23
N TYR A 77 -1.83 -10.09 -7.28
CA TYR A 77 -1.23 -10.81 -8.40
C TYR A 77 -2.13 -10.81 -9.63
N THR A 78 -1.52 -10.95 -10.81
CA THR A 78 -2.23 -11.18 -12.07
C THR A 78 -3.10 -12.43 -11.98
N SER A 79 -4.13 -12.50 -12.82
CA SER A 79 -5.04 -13.64 -12.88
C SER A 79 -4.30 -14.93 -13.23
N SER A 80 -3.32 -14.87 -14.15
CA SER A 80 -2.44 -15.99 -14.49
C SER A 80 -1.54 -16.38 -13.31
N GLY A 81 -1.01 -15.39 -12.58
CA GLY A 81 -0.25 -15.60 -11.35
C GLY A 81 -1.06 -16.38 -10.31
N LYS A 82 -2.29 -15.95 -10.05
CA LYS A 82 -3.21 -16.61 -9.10
C LYS A 82 -3.60 -18.04 -9.51
N GLN A 83 -3.57 -18.37 -10.80
CA GLN A 83 -3.79 -19.74 -11.28
C GLN A 83 -2.57 -20.64 -11.07
N ALA A 84 -1.37 -20.08 -11.12
CA ALA A 84 -0.13 -20.83 -10.97
C ALA A 84 0.17 -21.23 -9.51
N ILE A 85 -0.49 -20.60 -8.54
CA ILE A 85 -0.27 -20.82 -7.12
C ILE A 85 -1.55 -20.60 -6.32
N SER A 86 -1.94 -21.61 -5.53
CA SER A 86 -3.07 -21.48 -4.60
C SER A 86 -2.78 -20.43 -3.52
N LYS A 87 -3.78 -19.64 -3.15
CA LYS A 87 -3.66 -18.64 -2.07
C LYS A 87 -3.16 -19.27 -0.78
N ASP A 88 -3.67 -20.45 -0.43
CA ASP A 88 -3.29 -21.16 0.79
C ASP A 88 -1.81 -21.58 0.78
N ASP A 89 -1.31 -22.11 -0.34
CA ASP A 89 0.10 -22.49 -0.44
C ASP A 89 1.02 -21.26 -0.41
N TYR A 90 0.62 -20.18 -1.07
CA TYR A 90 1.34 -18.90 -1.00
C TYR A 90 1.47 -18.44 0.44
N VAL A 91 0.34 -18.36 1.16
CA VAL A 91 0.31 -17.86 2.53
C VAL A 91 1.15 -18.76 3.43
N LYS A 92 0.98 -20.09 3.37
CA LYS A 92 1.74 -21.04 4.19
C LYS A 92 3.25 -20.93 3.95
N LEU A 93 3.69 -20.91 2.68
CA LEU A 93 5.12 -20.80 2.37
C LEU A 93 5.70 -19.48 2.89
N ASN A 94 5.04 -18.36 2.61
CA ASN A 94 5.58 -17.05 2.97
C ASN A 94 5.51 -16.79 4.48
N GLN A 95 4.49 -17.31 5.17
CA GLN A 95 4.46 -17.27 6.64
C GLN A 95 5.64 -18.01 7.26
N ALA A 96 6.01 -19.16 6.68
CA ALA A 96 7.12 -19.96 7.17
C ALA A 96 8.49 -19.36 6.80
N CYS A 97 8.67 -18.88 5.57
CA CYS A 97 10.01 -18.63 5.03
C CYS A 97 10.34 -17.18 4.70
N SER A 98 9.38 -16.26 4.63
CA SER A 98 9.65 -14.88 4.24
C SER A 98 10.19 -14.04 5.41
N ARG A 99 11.04 -13.06 5.07
CA ARG A 99 11.54 -12.03 5.99
C ARG A 99 10.53 -10.90 6.11
N LYS A 100 9.86 -10.80 7.25
CA LYS A 100 8.94 -9.71 7.58
C LYS A 100 9.70 -8.54 8.21
N GLY A 101 9.11 -7.36 8.20
CA GLY A 101 9.68 -6.14 8.80
C GLY A 101 10.85 -5.52 8.04
N LEU A 102 11.26 -6.11 6.91
CA LEU A 102 12.27 -5.54 6.02
C LEU A 102 11.57 -4.85 4.85
N ALA A 103 11.68 -3.52 4.80
CA ALA A 103 11.11 -2.72 3.73
C ALA A 103 11.66 -3.16 2.36
N ILE A 104 10.75 -3.27 1.39
CA ILE A 104 11.09 -3.41 -0.02
C ILE A 104 10.78 -2.06 -0.67
N THR A 105 11.81 -1.41 -1.21
CA THR A 105 11.71 -0.03 -1.70
C THR A 105 11.90 0.02 -3.21
N LEU A 106 10.96 0.64 -3.92
CA LEU A 106 11.12 0.95 -5.33
C LEU A 106 12.31 1.89 -5.57
N THR A 107 13.16 1.53 -6.52
CA THR A 107 14.33 2.35 -6.91
C THR A 107 14.21 2.93 -8.31
N SER A 108 13.50 2.25 -9.20
CA SER A 108 13.21 2.76 -10.54
C SER A 108 12.01 2.02 -11.11
N ALA A 109 11.41 2.62 -12.14
CA ALA A 109 10.36 1.98 -12.91
C ALA A 109 10.32 2.57 -14.31
N ARG A 110 9.82 1.80 -15.27
CA ARG A 110 9.52 2.25 -16.64
C ARG A 110 8.23 1.60 -17.12
N LEU A 111 7.53 2.26 -18.03
CA LEU A 111 6.46 1.63 -18.80
C LEU A 111 7.06 0.81 -19.95
N GLU A 112 6.40 -0.30 -20.28
CA GLU A 112 6.64 -1.10 -21.47
C GLU A 112 5.32 -1.23 -22.24
N GLY A 113 4.98 -0.16 -22.97
CA GLY A 113 3.65 -0.02 -23.58
C GLY A 113 2.61 0.52 -22.60
N THR A 114 1.33 0.34 -22.92
CA THR A 114 0.19 0.92 -22.17
C THR A 114 -0.21 0.11 -20.94
N ASP A 115 0.00 -1.21 -20.98
CA ASP A 115 -0.57 -2.16 -20.02
C ASP A 115 0.49 -2.97 -19.28
N LYS A 116 1.76 -2.58 -19.41
CA LYS A 116 2.87 -3.22 -18.71
C LYS A 116 3.87 -2.18 -18.20
N ALA A 117 4.40 -2.43 -17.02
CA ALA A 117 5.51 -1.67 -16.46
C ALA A 117 6.53 -2.63 -15.86
N ILE A 118 7.79 -2.22 -15.87
CA ILE A 118 8.85 -2.91 -15.14
C ILE A 118 9.27 -2.02 -13.99
N VAL A 119 9.23 -2.57 -12.78
CA VAL A 119 9.71 -1.91 -11.57
C VAL A 119 10.97 -2.61 -11.06
N ILE A 120 11.87 -1.85 -10.46
CA ILE A 120 13.04 -2.37 -9.76
C ILE A 120 12.90 -1.98 -8.30
N ALA A 121 12.94 -2.97 -7.41
CA ALA A 121 12.86 -2.77 -5.99
C ALA A 121 14.06 -3.39 -5.28
N LYS A 122 14.40 -2.84 -4.11
CA LYS A 122 15.48 -3.34 -3.26
C LYS A 122 14.93 -3.81 -1.93
N GLN A 123 15.46 -4.91 -1.45
CA GLN A 123 15.36 -5.32 -0.05
C GLN A 123 16.79 -5.48 0.48
N LEU A 124 17.18 -4.68 1.46
CA LEU A 124 18.59 -4.54 1.87
C LEU A 124 19.48 -4.18 0.65
N VAL A 125 20.51 -4.98 0.39
CA VAL A 125 21.45 -4.79 -0.74
C VAL A 125 21.01 -5.49 -2.03
N ALA A 126 19.98 -6.34 -1.97
CA ALA A 126 19.51 -7.11 -3.13
C ALA A 126 18.49 -6.29 -3.94
N ALA A 127 18.77 -6.07 -5.22
CA ALA A 127 17.85 -5.47 -6.17
C ALA A 127 17.20 -6.55 -7.03
N GLN A 128 15.90 -6.43 -7.28
CA GLN A 128 15.12 -7.34 -8.10
C GLN A 128 14.21 -6.56 -9.03
N SER A 129 13.99 -7.08 -10.23
CA SER A 129 13.05 -6.53 -11.20
C SER A 129 11.74 -7.30 -11.12
N TYR A 130 10.62 -6.58 -11.23
CA TYR A 130 9.28 -7.13 -11.23
C TYR A 130 8.46 -6.55 -12.38
N THR A 131 7.55 -7.36 -12.89
CA THR A 131 6.62 -6.96 -13.95
C THR A 131 5.28 -6.60 -13.33
N MET A 132 4.78 -5.41 -13.65
CA MET A 132 3.41 -4.98 -13.40
C MET A 132 2.61 -5.08 -14.70
N VAL A 133 1.41 -5.64 -14.62
CA VAL A 133 0.48 -5.79 -15.75
C VAL A 133 -0.83 -5.12 -15.39
N TYR A 134 -1.36 -4.30 -16.28
CA TYR A 134 -2.68 -3.72 -16.11
C TYR A 134 -3.75 -4.69 -16.60
N GLU A 135 -4.59 -5.19 -15.69
CA GLU A 135 -5.71 -6.07 -16.01
C GLU A 135 -6.90 -5.77 -15.10
N LYS A 136 -8.12 -5.89 -15.65
CA LYS A 136 -9.37 -5.66 -14.92
C LYS A 136 -9.34 -4.34 -14.14
N ASP A 137 -8.99 -3.28 -14.86
CA ASP A 137 -8.99 -1.90 -14.35
C ASP A 137 -8.01 -1.61 -13.20
N ALA A 138 -6.99 -2.45 -13.01
CA ALA A 138 -5.97 -2.28 -11.98
C ALA A 138 -4.59 -2.80 -12.41
N TRP A 139 -3.52 -2.22 -11.85
CA TRP A 139 -2.17 -2.75 -11.95
C TRP A 139 -2.00 -3.95 -11.01
N LYS A 140 -1.46 -5.05 -11.55
CA LYS A 140 -1.22 -6.32 -10.85
C LYS A 140 0.24 -6.72 -10.98
N LEU A 141 0.77 -7.37 -9.95
CA LEU A 141 2.12 -7.95 -10.01
C LEU A 141 2.08 -9.29 -10.74
N GLU A 142 2.91 -9.47 -11.76
CA GLU A 142 3.15 -10.77 -12.37
C GLU A 142 4.23 -11.51 -11.54
N PRO A 143 3.92 -12.67 -10.94
CA PRO A 143 4.90 -13.41 -10.14
C PRO A 143 6.05 -13.91 -11.03
N ALA A 144 7.29 -13.78 -10.54
CA ALA A 144 8.47 -14.29 -11.24
C ALA A 144 8.39 -15.81 -11.46
N ALA A 145 8.78 -16.27 -12.65
CA ALA A 145 8.66 -17.66 -13.07
C ALA A 145 9.42 -18.63 -12.15
N GLU A 146 10.58 -18.21 -11.63
CA GLU A 146 11.40 -18.97 -10.69
C GLU A 146 10.65 -19.24 -9.38
N GLY A 147 9.93 -18.24 -8.88
CA GLY A 147 9.06 -18.39 -7.71
C GLY A 147 7.93 -19.38 -7.99
N LEU A 148 7.30 -19.27 -9.16
CA LEU A 148 6.21 -20.17 -9.57
C LEU A 148 6.64 -21.64 -9.65
N ALA A 149 7.86 -21.94 -10.09
CA ALA A 149 8.37 -23.31 -10.12
C ALA A 149 8.41 -23.95 -8.73
N LEU A 150 8.79 -23.18 -7.71
CA LEU A 150 8.79 -23.66 -6.33
C LEU A 150 7.36 -23.87 -5.80
N TYR A 151 6.45 -22.96 -6.12
CA TYR A 151 5.06 -23.06 -5.68
C TYR A 151 4.30 -24.26 -6.26
N LYS A 152 4.66 -24.71 -7.47
CA LYS A 152 4.13 -25.96 -8.06
C LYS A 152 4.38 -27.21 -7.22
N LEU A 153 5.34 -27.18 -6.29
CA LEU A 153 5.60 -28.29 -5.38
C LEU A 153 4.57 -28.39 -4.24
N GLY A 154 3.76 -27.34 -4.02
CA GLY A 154 2.94 -27.15 -2.83
C GLY A 154 3.76 -26.65 -1.64
N ALA A 155 3.10 -26.01 -0.66
CA ALA A 155 3.80 -25.29 0.42
C ALA A 155 4.75 -26.19 1.24
N ALA A 156 4.34 -27.40 1.62
CA ALA A 156 5.16 -28.26 2.48
C ALA A 156 6.50 -28.63 1.83
N LYS A 157 6.48 -29.03 0.55
CA LYS A 157 7.70 -29.37 -0.20
C LYS A 157 8.53 -28.13 -0.49
N ALA A 158 7.89 -27.00 -0.81
CA ALA A 158 8.58 -25.72 -1.02
C ALA A 158 9.30 -25.25 0.24
N ILE A 159 8.66 -25.31 1.42
CA ILE A 159 9.26 -24.96 2.72
C ILE A 159 10.47 -25.88 2.99
N ALA A 160 10.30 -27.19 2.85
CA ALA A 160 11.39 -28.14 3.07
C ALA A 160 12.59 -27.87 2.14
N ALA A 161 12.32 -27.59 0.86
CA ALA A 161 13.35 -27.24 -0.12
C ALA A 161 14.08 -25.94 0.27
N GLN A 162 13.36 -24.89 0.66
CA GLN A 162 13.98 -23.63 1.09
C GLN A 162 14.77 -23.76 2.39
N LYS A 163 14.29 -24.56 3.35
CA LYS A 163 15.04 -24.87 4.58
C LYS A 163 16.34 -25.60 4.26
N LYS A 164 16.28 -26.62 3.41
CA LYS A 164 17.47 -27.36 2.95
C LYS A 164 18.46 -26.46 2.20
N ALA A 165 17.97 -25.51 1.41
CA ALA A 165 18.79 -24.56 0.67
C ALA A 165 19.31 -23.37 1.52
N GLY A 166 18.88 -23.25 2.79
CA GLY A 166 19.24 -22.13 3.65
C GLY A 166 18.60 -20.79 3.24
N THR A 167 17.57 -20.80 2.40
CA THR A 167 16.89 -19.59 1.91
C THR A 167 15.60 -19.27 2.70
N CYS A 168 15.13 -20.20 3.53
CA CYS A 168 14.01 -19.97 4.44
C CYS A 168 14.50 -19.11 5.62
N ALA A 169 13.94 -17.93 5.81
CA ALA A 169 14.47 -16.98 6.79
C ALA A 169 14.14 -17.32 8.25
N ASN A 170 13.06 -18.06 8.49
CA ASN A 170 12.65 -18.50 9.82
C ASN A 170 12.89 -20.02 9.98
N ALA A 171 14.01 -20.50 9.41
CA ALA A 171 14.35 -21.92 9.32
C ALA A 171 14.49 -22.58 10.69
#